data_AF-A0ABD0UBV5-F1
#
_entry.id   AF-A0ABD0UBV5-F1
#
_cell.length_a   1.000
_cell.length_b   1.000
_cell.length_c   1.000
_cell.angle_alpha   90.00
_cell.angle_beta   90.00
_cell.angle_gamma   90.00
#
_symmetry.space_group_name_H-M   'P 1'
#
loop_
_entity.id
_entity.type
_entity.pdbx_description
1 polymer ?
#
loop_
_entity_poly.entity_id
_entity_poly.type
_entity_poly.pdbx_seq_one_letter_code
_entity_poly.pdbx_strand_id
1 'polypeptide(L)'
;MKVHKVLKSKADSITRIDNISYLLPPLPPSIYSRPNASPRIPPPAQSLPPASLHSSSSIPIPTQSVAPLIRCTSTSNTTSQPLPLSISDAELAARGILVRRCSAGLDLEALNAVFARVGFPRREASRLRVALEHTDALVWLEENGDGGEGVPVAFARATGDGVFNAVVWDVVVDPALQGTGLGKAVMERLLGDLRDRGIVNIALYAEPKVVGFYRMLGFAADPDGIKGMVYSRRKSKR
;
A
#
# COMPACT_ATOMS: atom_id res chain seq x y z
N MET A 1 -43.92 39.15 10.75
CA MET A 1 -42.47 39.20 10.44
C MET A 1 -41.82 37.88 10.87
N LYS A 2 -41.14 37.21 9.90
CA LYS A 2 -40.05 36.20 10.01
C LYS A 2 -40.19 35.11 11.10
N VAL A 3 -40.60 33.87 10.80
CA VAL A 3 -39.90 32.78 10.08
C VAL A 3 -38.45 32.54 10.57
N HIS A 4 -38.21 31.43 11.27
CA HIS A 4 -37.02 30.53 11.28
C HIS A 4 -37.45 29.22 11.99
N LYS A 5 -37.85 28.15 11.27
CA LYS A 5 -37.05 27.07 10.65
C LYS A 5 -36.39 26.16 11.72
N VAL A 6 -37.00 25.04 12.13
CA VAL A 6 -37.05 23.71 11.44
C VAL A 6 -35.65 23.10 11.24
N LEU A 7 -35.27 22.19 12.17
CA LEU A 7 -34.68 20.85 11.96
C LEU A 7 -33.87 20.40 13.19
N LYS A 8 -34.55 19.78 14.17
CA LYS A 8 -33.94 18.73 14.99
C LYS A 8 -33.81 17.50 14.08
N SER A 9 -32.61 17.27 13.54
CA SER A 9 -32.31 16.09 12.72
C SER A 9 -31.28 15.22 13.43
N LYS A 10 -31.73 14.02 13.82
CA LYS A 10 -30.99 12.75 13.96
C LYS A 10 -29.45 12.87 13.88
N ALA A 11 -28.82 12.90 15.05
CA ALA A 11 -27.40 12.59 15.21
C ALA A 11 -27.19 11.35 16.12
N ASP A 12 -28.23 10.52 16.27
CA ASP A 12 -28.16 9.22 16.96
C ASP A 12 -28.33 8.09 15.95
N SER A 13 -27.26 7.79 15.20
CA SER A 13 -27.07 6.47 14.61
C SER A 13 -25.62 6.29 14.21
N ILE A 14 -25.03 5.25 14.82
CA ILE A 14 -23.75 4.62 14.47
C ILE A 14 -22.53 5.18 15.22
N THR A 15 -22.63 5.15 16.56
CA THR A 15 -21.46 4.94 17.44
C THR A 15 -21.72 3.66 18.22
N ARG A 16 -21.62 2.49 17.58
CA ARG A 16 -21.62 1.19 18.26
C ARG A 16 -21.15 0.06 17.34
N ILE A 17 -19.85 -0.02 17.11
CA ILE A 17 -19.20 -1.29 16.74
C ILE A 17 -18.28 -1.63 17.91
N ASP A 18 -18.92 -2.04 19.01
CA ASP A 18 -18.26 -2.75 20.09
C ASP A 18 -17.87 -4.15 19.58
N ASN A 19 -16.60 -4.51 19.80
CA ASN A 19 -16.09 -5.86 19.98
C ASN A 19 -16.48 -6.92 18.92
N ILE A 20 -15.60 -7.14 17.93
CA ILE A 20 -15.57 -8.39 17.17
C ILE A 20 -14.27 -9.13 17.51
N SER A 21 -14.34 -9.99 18.51
CA SER A 21 -13.44 -11.14 18.62
C SER A 21 -13.67 -12.04 17.41
N TYR A 22 -12.81 -11.97 16.39
CA TYR A 22 -12.75 -13.04 15.40
C TYR A 22 -12.05 -14.22 16.07
N LEU A 23 -12.80 -15.29 16.35
CA LEU A 23 -12.22 -16.63 16.35
C LEU A 23 -11.86 -16.94 14.89
N LEU A 24 -10.57 -16.95 14.57
CA LEU A 24 -10.06 -17.51 13.32
C LEU A 24 -10.31 -19.04 13.35
N PRO A 25 -10.77 -19.65 12.24
CA PRO A 25 -10.72 -21.10 12.11
C PRO A 25 -9.25 -21.57 12.09
N PRO A 26 -8.94 -22.77 12.61
CA PRO A 26 -7.58 -23.31 12.59
C PRO A 26 -7.09 -23.51 11.15
N LEU A 27 -5.83 -23.17 10.91
CA LEU A 27 -5.15 -23.36 9.64
C LEU A 27 -5.15 -24.86 9.24
N PRO A 28 -5.28 -25.20 7.95
CA PRO A 28 -5.18 -26.57 7.50
C PRO A 28 -3.75 -27.12 7.70
N PRO A 29 -3.58 -28.38 8.12
CA PRO A 29 -2.26 -28.99 8.20
C PRO A 29 -1.80 -29.38 6.79
N SER A 30 -0.81 -28.67 6.23
CA SER A 30 -0.08 -29.19 5.08
C SER A 30 0.92 -30.25 5.56
N ILE A 31 0.49 -31.52 5.54
CA ILE A 31 1.37 -32.68 5.67
C ILE A 31 1.73 -33.16 4.25
N TYR A 32 3.01 -33.05 3.86
CA TYR A 32 3.91 -34.21 3.70
C TYR A 32 5.24 -33.78 3.05
N SER A 33 6.27 -33.89 3.89
CA SER A 33 7.60 -34.46 3.65
C SER A 33 7.99 -34.89 2.22
N ARG A 34 9.19 -34.48 1.80
CA ARG A 34 10.15 -35.42 1.22
C ARG A 34 11.56 -35.18 1.80
N PRO A 35 12.23 -36.23 2.31
CA PRO A 35 13.64 -36.16 2.65
C PRO A 35 14.52 -36.57 1.46
N ASN A 36 15.67 -35.91 1.37
CA ASN A 36 16.97 -36.38 0.88
C ASN A 36 17.11 -36.82 -0.60
N ALA A 37 17.84 -36.01 -1.38
CA ALA A 37 18.58 -36.48 -2.56
C ALA A 37 19.89 -35.68 -2.68
N SER A 38 21.01 -36.39 -2.53
CA SER A 38 22.39 -35.92 -2.64
C SER A 38 22.72 -35.26 -4.00
N PRO A 39 23.75 -34.41 -4.07
CA PRO A 39 24.07 -33.63 -5.27
C PRO A 39 24.72 -34.49 -6.36
N ARG A 40 24.13 -34.51 -7.57
CA ARG A 40 24.78 -35.02 -8.78
C ARG A 40 25.66 -33.93 -9.40
N ILE A 41 26.92 -34.28 -9.59
CA ILE A 41 27.94 -33.53 -10.33
C ILE A 41 27.56 -33.54 -11.83
N PRO A 42 27.63 -32.40 -12.55
CA PRO A 42 27.44 -32.37 -14.00
C PRO A 42 28.72 -32.84 -14.74
N PRO A 43 28.60 -33.58 -15.86
CA PRO A 43 29.75 -33.96 -16.69
C PRO A 43 30.28 -32.77 -17.53
N PRO A 44 31.55 -32.81 -17.97
CA PRO A 44 32.21 -31.70 -18.65
C PRO A 44 31.77 -31.53 -20.11
N ALA A 45 31.80 -30.28 -20.56
CA ALA A 45 31.49 -29.82 -21.91
C ALA A 45 32.40 -30.49 -22.96
N GLN A 46 31.79 -31.03 -24.02
CA GLN A 46 32.50 -31.49 -25.22
C GLN A 46 32.46 -30.40 -26.30
N SER A 47 33.63 -30.18 -26.89
CA SER A 47 33.99 -29.17 -27.89
C SER A 47 33.47 -29.49 -29.30
N LEU A 48 32.96 -28.48 -30.00
CA LEU A 48 32.69 -28.47 -31.45
C LEU A 48 33.94 -28.09 -32.27
N PRO A 49 34.10 -28.63 -33.49
CA PRO A 49 34.71 -27.86 -34.58
C PRO A 49 34.00 -28.11 -35.95
N PRO A 50 34.42 -27.49 -37.08
CA PRO A 50 34.08 -26.11 -37.45
C PRO A 50 33.43 -25.98 -38.85
N ALA A 51 33.15 -24.72 -39.21
CA ALA A 51 32.50 -24.22 -40.42
C ALA A 51 33.06 -24.72 -41.76
N SER A 52 32.21 -24.70 -42.79
CA SER A 52 32.61 -24.75 -44.21
C SER A 52 31.73 -23.82 -45.05
N LEU A 53 32.37 -22.80 -45.61
CA LEU A 53 31.87 -21.87 -46.63
C LEU A 53 31.76 -22.60 -47.98
N HIS A 54 30.62 -22.48 -48.67
CA HIS A 54 30.57 -22.63 -50.13
C HIS A 54 29.63 -21.61 -50.76
N SER A 55 30.05 -21.22 -51.95
CA SER A 55 29.71 -20.02 -52.70
C SER A 55 28.71 -20.30 -53.82
N SER A 56 28.01 -19.23 -54.23
CA SER A 56 27.44 -18.98 -55.57
C SER A 56 26.21 -19.78 -56.02
N SER A 57 25.07 -19.09 -56.25
CA SER A 57 24.60 -18.70 -57.60
C SER A 57 23.12 -18.18 -57.63
N SER A 58 22.97 -16.98 -58.17
CA SER A 58 21.88 -16.37 -59.00
C SER A 58 20.40 -16.86 -58.97
N ILE A 59 19.49 -15.98 -58.48
CA ILE A 59 18.27 -15.33 -59.09
C ILE A 59 17.40 -16.17 -60.08
N PRO A 60 16.03 -16.20 -60.05
CA PRO A 60 15.11 -15.04 -59.96
C PRO A 60 13.83 -15.13 -59.09
N ILE A 61 13.24 -13.94 -58.93
CA ILE A 61 11.98 -13.53 -58.28
C ILE A 61 10.75 -14.27 -58.84
N PRO A 62 9.77 -14.61 -58.00
CA PRO A 62 8.40 -14.19 -58.31
C PRO A 62 7.67 -13.56 -57.12
N THR A 63 6.93 -12.52 -57.49
CA THR A 63 5.89 -11.75 -56.80
C THR A 63 4.93 -12.63 -55.99
N GLN A 64 4.71 -12.29 -54.70
CA GLN A 64 3.39 -12.24 -54.06
C GLN A 64 3.46 -11.81 -52.57
N SER A 65 2.76 -10.70 -52.30
CA SER A 65 1.85 -10.47 -51.17
C SER A 65 2.16 -11.12 -49.80
N VAL A 66 2.70 -10.32 -48.88
CA VAL A 66 2.27 -10.28 -47.45
C VAL A 66 2.84 -9.01 -46.80
N ALA A 67 1.98 -8.25 -46.11
CA ALA A 67 2.32 -7.03 -45.38
C ALA A 67 3.29 -7.28 -44.22
N PRO A 68 4.18 -6.32 -43.87
CA PRO A 68 4.75 -6.29 -42.54
C PRO A 68 4.29 -5.06 -41.74
N LEU A 69 3.68 -5.40 -40.61
CA LEU A 69 3.86 -4.78 -39.30
C LEU A 69 3.99 -3.26 -39.23
N ILE A 70 2.96 -2.62 -38.67
CA ILE A 70 3.10 -1.34 -37.97
C ILE A 70 4.28 -1.48 -37.01
N ARG A 71 5.36 -0.77 -37.32
CA ARG A 71 6.48 -0.58 -36.41
C ARG A 71 5.99 0.32 -35.28
N CYS A 72 5.46 -0.30 -34.24
CA CYS A 72 5.28 0.37 -32.96
C CYS A 72 6.67 0.71 -32.42
N THR A 73 7.11 1.94 -32.66
CA THR A 73 8.18 2.55 -31.86
C THR A 73 7.62 2.85 -30.49
N SER A 74 7.46 1.83 -29.64
CA SER A 74 7.20 2.02 -28.22
C SER A 74 8.55 2.14 -27.51
N THR A 75 9.19 3.30 -27.64
CA THR A 75 10.21 3.72 -26.68
C THR A 75 9.51 4.49 -25.57
N SER A 76 8.68 3.80 -24.78
CA SER A 76 8.27 4.31 -23.48
C SER A 76 9.37 3.97 -22.49
N ASN A 77 10.38 4.85 -22.40
CA ASN A 77 11.18 4.96 -21.19
C ASN A 77 10.25 5.47 -20.08
N THR A 78 9.45 4.57 -19.49
CA THR A 78 8.82 4.83 -18.19
C THR A 78 9.90 4.65 -17.13
N THR A 79 10.83 5.60 -17.07
CA THR A 79 11.63 5.78 -15.86
C THR A 79 10.64 6.27 -14.81
N SER A 80 10.23 5.38 -13.91
CA SER A 80 9.40 5.71 -12.75
C SER A 80 10.15 6.74 -11.90
N GLN A 81 9.95 8.02 -12.20
CA GLN A 81 10.46 9.09 -11.36
C GLN A 81 9.78 8.95 -9.99
N PRO A 82 10.54 8.96 -8.88
CA PRO A 82 9.97 8.92 -7.55
C PRO A 82 8.93 10.03 -7.39
N LEU A 83 7.81 9.73 -6.73
CA LEU A 83 6.83 10.76 -6.39
C LEU A 83 7.54 11.92 -5.67
N PRO A 84 7.36 13.18 -6.11
CA PRO A 84 8.01 14.30 -5.45
C PRO A 84 7.51 14.41 -4.01
N LEU A 85 8.45 14.39 -3.07
CA LEU A 85 8.16 14.55 -1.65
C LEU A 85 8.03 16.03 -1.32
N SER A 86 6.93 16.41 -0.67
CA SER A 86 6.70 17.79 -0.24
C SER A 86 7.54 18.19 0.97
N ILE A 87 7.98 17.21 1.76
CA ILE A 87 8.95 17.39 2.85
C ILE A 87 9.98 16.27 2.67
N SER A 88 11.23 16.64 2.47
CA SER A 88 12.34 15.69 2.30
C SER A 88 12.67 14.95 3.61
N ASP A 89 13.35 13.80 3.51
CA ASP A 89 13.83 13.07 4.69
C ASP A 89 14.83 13.91 5.51
N ALA A 90 15.63 14.76 4.85
CA ALA A 90 16.56 15.68 5.51
C ALA A 90 15.83 16.77 6.31
N GLU A 91 14.75 17.33 5.78
CA GLU A 91 13.93 18.32 6.50
C GLU A 91 13.18 17.70 7.68
N LEU A 92 12.70 16.45 7.55
CA LEU A 92 12.11 15.73 8.70
C LEU A 92 13.18 15.47 9.77
N ALA A 93 14.37 15.01 9.38
CA ALA A 93 15.45 14.78 10.31
C ALA A 93 15.90 16.06 11.04
N ALA A 94 15.92 17.20 10.34
CA ALA A 94 16.19 18.51 10.94
C ALA A 94 15.14 18.94 11.97
N ARG A 95 13.93 18.39 11.90
CA ARG A 95 12.85 18.56 12.89
C ARG A 95 12.91 17.50 14.00
N GLY A 96 13.91 16.64 14.03
CA GLY A 96 13.99 15.51 14.97
C GLY A 96 13.02 14.38 14.65
N ILE A 97 12.51 14.31 13.41
CA ILE A 97 11.56 13.30 12.96
C ILE A 97 12.28 12.30 12.03
N LEU A 98 12.23 11.02 12.39
CA LEU A 98 12.80 9.93 11.60
C LEU A 98 11.71 9.20 10.81
N VAL A 99 12.02 8.82 9.57
CA VAL A 99 11.13 8.05 8.71
C VAL A 99 11.42 6.57 8.86
N ARG A 100 10.39 5.77 9.13
CA ARG A 100 10.47 4.32 9.29
C ARG A 100 9.54 3.63 8.29
N ARG A 101 9.98 2.48 7.76
CA ARG A 101 9.27 1.73 6.69
C ARG A 101 8.89 0.29 7.05
N CYS A 102 9.13 -0.12 8.29
CA CYS A 102 8.76 -1.45 8.79
C CYS A 102 8.24 -1.34 10.23
N SER A 103 7.59 -2.40 10.70
CA SER A 103 7.05 -2.48 12.06
C SER A 103 8.12 -2.70 13.14
N ALA A 104 9.39 -2.90 12.76
CA ALA A 104 10.47 -3.04 13.72
C ALA A 104 10.65 -1.76 14.54
N GLY A 105 10.73 -1.90 15.88
CA GLY A 105 10.86 -0.77 16.81
C GLY A 105 9.58 0.04 17.03
N LEU A 106 8.46 -0.32 16.41
CA LEU A 106 7.19 0.37 16.59
C LEU A 106 6.51 -0.08 17.88
N ASP A 107 6.45 0.81 18.88
CA ASP A 107 5.65 0.57 20.08
C ASP A 107 4.14 0.60 19.74
N LEU A 108 3.50 -0.55 19.92
CA LEU A 108 2.07 -0.74 19.64
C LEU A 108 1.17 -0.03 20.64
N GLU A 109 1.64 0.18 21.87
CA GLU A 109 0.89 0.91 22.89
C GLU A 109 0.90 2.41 22.57
N ALA A 110 2.07 2.96 22.23
CA ALA A 110 2.18 4.33 21.74
C ALA A 110 1.36 4.55 20.45
N LEU A 111 1.41 3.63 19.48
CA LEU A 111 0.57 3.72 18.28
C LEU A 111 -0.93 3.69 18.62
N ASN A 112 -1.35 2.81 19.54
CA ASN A 112 -2.74 2.79 20.02
C ASN A 112 -3.14 4.09 20.73
N ALA A 113 -2.21 4.74 21.43
CA ALA A 113 -2.45 6.05 22.02
C ALA A 113 -2.67 7.13 20.95
N VAL A 114 -1.94 7.10 19.82
CA VAL A 114 -2.20 7.97 18.66
C VAL A 114 -3.60 7.68 18.08
N PHE A 115 -3.95 6.40 17.86
CA PHE A 115 -5.28 6.02 17.39
C PHE A 115 -6.39 6.57 18.28
N ALA A 116 -6.28 6.39 19.60
CA ALA A 116 -7.25 6.91 20.55
C ALA A 116 -7.42 8.44 20.46
N ARG A 117 -6.31 9.18 20.34
CA ARG A 117 -6.31 10.64 20.28
C ARG A 117 -6.94 11.21 19.01
N VAL A 118 -6.87 10.50 17.89
CA VAL A 118 -7.56 10.89 16.64
C VAL A 118 -9.01 10.38 16.57
N GLY A 119 -9.51 9.73 17.63
CA GLY A 119 -10.87 9.20 17.71
C GLY A 119 -11.05 7.81 17.10
N PHE A 120 -9.97 7.11 16.74
CA PHE A 120 -10.03 5.72 16.31
C PHE A 120 -10.16 4.80 17.52
N PRO A 121 -10.88 3.66 17.40
CA PRO A 121 -10.94 2.70 18.47
C PRO A 121 -9.55 2.10 18.73
N ARG A 122 -9.22 1.91 20.00
CA ARG A 122 -8.03 1.16 20.41
C ARG A 122 -8.13 -0.28 19.91
N ARG A 123 -6.99 -0.84 19.55
CA ARG A 123 -6.88 -2.19 19.02
C ARG A 123 -6.17 -3.09 20.01
N GLU A 124 -6.64 -4.32 20.09
CA GLU A 124 -5.97 -5.35 20.86
C GLU A 124 -4.59 -5.63 20.23
N ALA A 125 -3.54 -5.64 21.06
CA ALA A 125 -2.16 -5.57 20.59
C ALA A 125 -1.72 -6.81 19.79
N SER A 126 -2.20 -8.01 20.14
CA SER A 126 -1.85 -9.22 19.39
C SER A 126 -2.45 -9.20 17.98
N ARG A 127 -3.70 -8.76 17.83
CA ARG A 127 -4.33 -8.55 16.52
C ARG A 127 -3.67 -7.46 15.70
N LEU A 128 -3.30 -6.34 16.34
CA LEU A 128 -2.60 -5.27 15.65
C LEU A 128 -1.25 -5.76 15.12
N ARG A 129 -0.50 -6.53 15.90
CA ARG A 129 0.76 -7.15 15.46
C ARG A 129 0.57 -8.00 14.21
N VAL A 130 -0.41 -8.91 14.21
CA VAL A 130 -0.73 -9.74 13.04
C VAL A 130 -1.10 -8.88 11.83
N ALA A 131 -1.89 -7.82 12.02
CA ALA A 131 -2.23 -6.91 10.92
C ALA A 131 -0.99 -6.21 10.33
N LEU A 132 -0.01 -5.85 11.16
CA LEU A 132 1.25 -5.24 10.72
C LEU A 132 2.17 -6.24 10.02
N GLU A 133 2.19 -7.50 10.45
CA GLU A 133 2.94 -8.59 9.78
C GLU A 133 2.41 -8.88 8.37
N HIS A 134 1.10 -8.70 8.14
CA HIS A 134 0.45 -8.86 6.85
C HIS A 134 0.27 -7.54 6.08
N THR A 135 1.11 -6.54 6.37
CA THR A 135 1.09 -5.25 5.69
C THR A 135 2.22 -5.16 4.66
N ASP A 136 1.88 -4.92 3.39
CA ASP A 136 2.84 -4.88 2.30
C ASP A 136 3.67 -3.60 2.26
N ALA A 137 3.04 -2.47 2.57
CA ALA A 137 3.66 -1.15 2.62
C ALA A 137 3.24 -0.41 3.89
N LEU A 138 4.22 0.07 4.63
CA LEU A 138 4.04 0.71 5.93
C LEU A 138 5.03 1.85 6.04
N VAL A 139 4.56 3.03 6.44
CA VAL A 139 5.42 4.18 6.71
C VAL A 139 4.96 4.81 8.01
N TRP A 140 5.90 5.14 8.88
CA TRP A 140 5.62 5.92 10.08
C TRP A 140 6.74 6.90 10.37
N LEU A 141 6.37 7.96 11.08
CA LEU A 141 7.25 9.03 11.49
C LEU A 141 7.45 8.92 13.00
N GLU A 142 8.70 8.91 13.40
CA GLU A 142 9.16 8.76 14.78
C GLU A 142 9.72 10.08 15.27
N GLU A 143 9.23 10.59 16.38
CA GLU A 143 9.80 11.74 17.09
C GLU A 143 10.52 11.26 18.36
N ASN A 144 11.60 11.93 18.75
CA ASN A 144 12.28 11.60 20.01
C ASN A 144 11.36 11.87 21.20
N GLY A 145 11.03 10.84 21.98
CA GLY A 145 10.28 11.00 23.22
C GLY A 145 11.14 11.49 24.38
N ASP A 146 10.48 11.97 25.44
CA ASP A 146 11.12 12.49 26.66
C ASP A 146 12.04 11.47 27.37
N GLY A 147 11.86 10.17 27.09
CA GLY A 147 12.67 9.07 27.63
C GLY A 147 13.78 8.57 26.70
N GLY A 148 14.01 9.22 25.55
CA GLY A 148 14.96 8.77 24.52
C GLY A 148 14.44 7.63 23.63
N GLU A 149 13.26 7.10 23.91
CA GLU A 149 12.55 6.15 23.03
C GLU A 149 11.75 6.91 21.97
N GLY A 150 11.79 6.42 20.72
CA GLY A 150 11.08 7.02 19.60
C GLY A 150 9.58 6.77 19.68
N VAL A 151 8.78 7.83 19.54
CA VAL A 151 7.32 7.78 19.61
C VAL A 151 6.73 7.94 18.21
N PRO A 152 5.77 7.10 17.78
CA PRO A 152 5.09 7.28 16.51
C PRO A 152 4.21 8.53 16.55
N VAL A 153 4.45 9.47 15.64
CA VAL A 153 3.68 10.72 15.53
C VAL A 153 2.87 10.83 14.23
N ALA A 154 3.22 10.04 13.22
CA ALA A 154 2.37 9.81 12.05
C ALA A 154 2.56 8.37 11.57
N PHE A 155 1.50 7.78 11.01
CA PHE A 155 1.51 6.38 10.60
C PHE A 155 0.58 6.19 9.40
N ALA A 156 1.03 5.47 8.39
CA ALA A 156 0.21 5.03 7.29
C ALA A 156 0.54 3.58 6.89
N ARG A 157 -0.49 2.80 6.55
CA ARG A 157 -0.29 1.44 6.03
C ARG A 157 -1.23 1.07 4.90
N ALA A 158 -0.75 0.21 4.01
CA ALA A 158 -1.53 -0.39 2.94
C ALA A 158 -1.29 -1.89 2.82
N THR A 159 -2.34 -2.62 2.44
CA THR A 159 -2.26 -4.05 2.06
C THR A 159 -2.74 -4.21 0.62
N GLY A 160 -2.27 -5.24 -0.06
CA GLY A 160 -2.61 -5.47 -1.46
C GLY A 160 -2.33 -6.90 -1.88
N ASP A 161 -2.33 -7.11 -3.20
CA ASP A 161 -1.91 -8.36 -3.83
C ASP A 161 -0.42 -8.34 -4.23
N GLY A 162 0.28 -7.24 -3.96
CA GLY A 162 1.70 -7.04 -4.26
C GLY A 162 2.00 -6.81 -5.75
N VAL A 163 0.98 -6.75 -6.62
CA VAL A 163 1.18 -6.65 -8.08
C VAL A 163 0.27 -5.61 -8.73
N PHE A 164 -1.01 -5.59 -8.42
CA PHE A 164 -2.01 -4.78 -9.12
C PHE A 164 -2.73 -3.79 -8.20
N ASN A 165 -3.13 -4.24 -7.02
CA ASN A 165 -4.06 -3.51 -6.16
C ASN A 165 -3.49 -3.33 -4.76
N ALA A 166 -3.71 -2.15 -4.18
CA ALA A 166 -3.50 -1.88 -2.76
C ALA A 166 -4.65 -1.05 -2.18
N VAL A 167 -4.93 -1.27 -0.90
CA VAL A 167 -5.88 -0.49 -0.10
C VAL A 167 -5.14 0.11 1.09
N VAL A 168 -5.18 1.43 1.21
CA VAL A 168 -4.69 2.16 2.37
C VAL A 168 -5.75 2.07 3.48
N TRP A 169 -5.34 1.59 4.66
CA TRP A 169 -6.27 1.33 5.77
C TRP A 169 -6.21 2.41 6.84
N ASP A 170 -5.04 2.56 7.45
CA ASP A 170 -4.85 3.45 8.57
C ASP A 170 -3.96 4.57 8.11
N VAL A 171 -4.42 5.81 8.29
CA VAL A 171 -3.64 7.03 8.09
C VAL A 171 -3.93 7.92 9.28
N VAL A 172 -2.93 8.10 10.15
CA VAL A 172 -3.08 8.90 11.36
C VAL A 172 -1.90 9.84 11.55
N VAL A 173 -2.20 10.99 12.13
CA VAL A 173 -1.21 11.99 12.54
C VAL A 173 -1.63 12.44 13.92
N ASP A 174 -0.66 12.48 14.83
CA ASP A 174 -0.80 13.07 16.16
C ASP A 174 -1.55 14.41 16.08
N PRO A 175 -2.67 14.60 16.81
CA PRO A 175 -3.42 15.85 16.77
C PRO A 175 -2.58 17.10 17.00
N ALA A 176 -1.55 17.03 17.84
CA ALA A 176 -0.66 18.17 18.13
C ALA A 176 0.20 18.56 16.91
N LEU A 177 0.44 17.64 15.98
CA LEU A 177 1.25 17.85 14.79
C LEU A 177 0.42 17.91 13.50
N GLN A 178 -0.91 17.98 13.59
CA GLN A 178 -1.75 18.19 12.41
C GLN A 178 -1.52 19.59 11.82
N GLY A 179 -1.70 19.74 10.51
CA GLY A 179 -1.45 21.00 9.80
C GLY A 179 0.03 21.30 9.51
N THR A 180 0.96 20.50 10.02
CA THR A 180 2.42 20.67 9.79
C THR A 180 2.94 19.96 8.52
N GLY A 181 2.06 19.25 7.81
CA GLY A 181 2.38 18.51 6.58
C GLY A 181 2.73 17.04 6.78
N LEU A 182 2.81 16.52 8.02
CA LEU A 182 3.19 15.11 8.28
C LEU A 182 2.25 14.09 7.63
N GLY A 183 0.95 14.37 7.57
CA GLY A 183 -0.02 13.50 6.89
C GLY A 183 0.27 13.37 5.39
N LYS A 184 0.69 14.47 4.74
CA LYS A 184 1.11 14.46 3.35
C LYS A 184 2.42 13.69 3.20
N ALA A 185 3.38 13.95 4.09
CA ALA A 185 4.70 13.33 4.07
C ALA A 185 4.66 11.80 4.20
N VAL A 186 3.81 11.26 5.09
CA VAL A 186 3.66 9.81 5.26
C VAL A 186 2.95 9.18 4.06
N MET A 187 1.93 9.84 3.52
CA MET A 187 1.18 9.36 2.35
C MET A 187 2.01 9.37 1.08
N GLU A 188 2.77 10.43 0.81
CA GLU A 188 3.62 10.52 -0.39
C GLU A 188 4.66 9.39 -0.42
N ARG A 189 5.26 9.08 0.72
CA ARG A 189 6.20 7.96 0.86
C ARG A 189 5.51 6.62 0.66
N LEU A 190 4.35 6.41 1.28
CA LEU A 190 3.58 5.18 1.12
C LEU A 190 3.16 4.97 -0.35
N LEU A 191 2.70 6.01 -1.03
CA LEU A 191 2.34 5.97 -2.45
C LEU A 191 3.56 5.74 -3.35
N GLY A 192 4.71 6.33 -3.01
CA GLY A 192 5.98 6.07 -3.67
C GLY A 192 6.34 4.59 -3.59
N ASP A 193 6.40 4.05 -2.37
CA ASP A 193 6.73 2.64 -2.11
C ASP A 193 5.78 1.67 -2.85
N LEU A 194 4.48 2.00 -2.94
CA LEU A 194 3.50 1.19 -3.69
C LEU A 194 3.72 1.29 -5.21
N ARG A 195 3.95 2.49 -5.74
CA ARG A 195 4.17 2.70 -7.18
C ARG A 195 5.48 2.12 -7.67
N ASP A 196 6.53 2.17 -6.86
CA ASP A 196 7.84 1.58 -7.17
C ASP A 196 7.74 0.05 -7.28
N ARG A 197 6.75 -0.55 -6.61
CA ARG A 197 6.40 -1.98 -6.75
C ARG A 197 5.51 -2.28 -7.96
N GLY A 198 5.12 -1.26 -8.74
CA GLY A 198 4.25 -1.40 -9.90
C GLY A 198 2.75 -1.43 -9.58
N ILE A 199 2.34 -1.12 -8.34
CA ILE A 199 0.92 -1.05 -7.99
C ILE A 199 0.28 0.15 -8.68
N VAL A 200 -0.71 -0.12 -9.52
CA VAL A 200 -1.41 0.91 -10.31
C VAL A 200 -2.74 1.33 -9.69
N ASN A 201 -3.41 0.43 -8.96
CA ASN A 201 -4.71 0.69 -8.37
C ASN A 201 -4.60 0.81 -6.85
N ILE A 202 -4.63 2.04 -6.34
CA ILE A 202 -4.52 2.33 -4.90
C ILE A 202 -5.83 2.95 -4.43
N ALA A 203 -6.54 2.27 -3.55
CA ALA A 203 -7.81 2.71 -3.00
C ALA A 203 -7.71 3.05 -1.50
N LEU A 204 -8.65 3.85 -1.00
CA LEU A 204 -8.81 4.12 0.42
C LEU A 204 -10.27 4.45 0.75
N TYR A 205 -10.62 4.39 2.02
CA TYR A 205 -11.92 4.82 2.53
C TYR A 205 -11.74 6.09 3.35
N ALA A 206 -12.40 7.18 2.93
CA ALA A 206 -12.27 8.49 3.55
C ALA A 206 -13.58 8.96 4.18
N GLU A 207 -13.51 9.55 5.36
CA GLU A 207 -14.62 10.34 5.90
C GLU A 207 -14.85 11.60 5.05
N PRO A 208 -16.08 12.11 4.93
CA PRO A 208 -16.40 13.28 4.11
C PRO A 208 -15.49 14.49 4.36
N LYS A 209 -15.12 14.72 5.63
CA LYS A 209 -14.30 15.86 6.07
C LYS A 209 -12.85 15.83 5.55
N VAL A 210 -12.30 14.65 5.24
CA VAL A 210 -10.90 14.49 4.78
C VAL A 210 -10.79 14.20 3.29
N VAL A 211 -11.89 14.11 2.55
CA VAL A 211 -11.87 13.90 1.09
C VAL A 211 -11.04 14.98 0.38
N GLY A 212 -11.13 16.24 0.83
CA GLY A 212 -10.34 17.35 0.27
C GLY A 212 -8.83 17.13 0.38
N PHE A 213 -8.37 16.59 1.52
CA PHE A 213 -6.96 16.25 1.74
C PHE A 213 -6.49 15.18 0.74
N TYR A 214 -7.24 14.09 0.57
CA TYR A 214 -6.86 13.02 -0.37
C TYR A 214 -6.94 13.45 -1.83
N ARG A 215 -7.85 14.37 -2.19
CA ARG A 215 -7.89 14.95 -3.54
C ARG A 215 -6.60 15.68 -3.90
N MET A 216 -5.98 16.38 -2.95
CA MET A 216 -4.69 17.04 -3.18
C MET A 216 -3.54 16.04 -3.43
N LEU A 217 -3.71 14.79 -3.02
CA LEU A 217 -2.79 13.67 -3.26
C LEU A 217 -3.10 12.90 -4.55
N GLY A 218 -4.08 13.36 -5.34
CA GLY A 218 -4.47 12.73 -6.61
C GLY A 218 -5.56 11.66 -6.48
N PHE A 219 -6.15 11.45 -5.31
CA PHE A 219 -7.30 10.54 -5.17
C PHE A 219 -8.59 11.18 -5.71
N ALA A 220 -9.40 10.37 -6.38
CA ALA A 220 -10.75 10.73 -6.80
C ALA A 220 -11.78 9.95 -5.98
N ALA A 221 -12.89 10.62 -5.63
CA ALA A 221 -14.04 9.95 -5.02
C ALA A 221 -14.99 9.48 -6.13
N ASP A 222 -15.47 8.24 -6.03
CA ASP A 222 -16.38 7.60 -7.00
C ASP A 222 -15.96 7.74 -8.48
N PRO A 223 -14.70 7.40 -8.85
CA PRO A 223 -14.31 7.41 -10.26
C PRO A 223 -15.23 6.49 -11.07
N ASP A 224 -15.73 7.00 -12.18
CA ASP A 224 -16.65 6.28 -13.09
C ASP A 224 -17.92 5.71 -12.41
N GLY A 225 -18.31 6.28 -11.27
CA GLY A 225 -19.48 5.84 -10.50
C GLY A 225 -19.25 4.56 -9.68
N ILE A 226 -18.01 4.06 -9.58
CA ILE A 226 -17.66 2.92 -8.73
C ILE A 226 -17.98 3.24 -7.27
N LYS A 227 -18.63 2.30 -6.56
CA LYS A 227 -19.01 2.45 -5.15
C LYS A 227 -18.30 1.45 -4.27
N GLY A 228 -17.68 1.95 -3.19
CA GLY A 228 -17.21 1.10 -2.10
C GLY A 228 -18.39 0.45 -1.38
N MET A 229 -18.35 -0.87 -1.22
CA MET A 229 -19.39 -1.64 -0.53
C MET A 229 -18.76 -2.41 0.64
N VAL A 230 -19.46 -2.44 1.77
CA VAL A 230 -19.02 -3.18 2.97
C VAL A 230 -20.04 -4.25 3.30
N TYR A 231 -19.58 -5.49 3.44
CA TYR A 231 -20.43 -6.59 3.88
C TYR A 231 -20.67 -6.50 5.39
N SER A 232 -21.94 -6.51 5.80
CA SER A 232 -22.33 -6.58 7.21
C SER A 232 -23.36 -7.69 7.42
N ARG A 233 -23.11 -8.57 8.39
CA ARG A 233 -24.10 -9.56 8.81
C ARG A 233 -25.12 -8.84 9.70
N ARG A 234 -26.41 -8.88 9.32
CA ARG A 234 -27.49 -8.41 10.20
C ARG A 234 -27.40 -9.14 11.53
N LYS A 235 -27.42 -8.41 12.65
CA LYS A 235 -27.75 -9.01 13.95
C LYS A 235 -29.24 -9.37 13.90
N SER A 236 -29.56 -10.66 13.92
CA SER A 236 -30.93 -11.11 14.20
C SER A 236 -31.32 -10.55 15.56
N LYS A 237 -32.38 -9.74 15.62
CA LYS A 237 -33.01 -9.37 16.88
C LYS A 237 -33.57 -10.66 17.49
N ARG A 238 -32.98 -11.10 18.59
CA ARG A 238 -33.66 -12.01 19.54
C ARG A 238 -34.50 -11.16 20.48
#